data_AF-A0A645H5D5-F1
#
_entry.id   AF-A0A645H5D5-F1
#
_cell.length_a   1.000
_cell.length_b   1.000
_cell.length_c   1.000
_cell.angle_alpha   90.00
_cell.angle_beta   90.00
_cell.angle_gamma   90.00
#
_symmetry.space_group_name_H-M   'P 1'
#
loop_
_entity.id
_entity.type
_entity.pdbx_description
1 polymer ?
#
loop_
_entity_poly.entity_id
_entity_poly.type
_entity_poly.pdbx_seq_one_letter_code
_entity_poly.pdbx_strand_id
1 'polypeptide(L)'
;MDRAKTDYTDMAETENMLTQAELPGVFTFINPAALTRDGNGRLSATGASGEAVADPNAKVISGALEGSNVDIARELTDLLSAQRGFELSAKVIQTADELENIANNLRS
;
A
#
# COMPACT_ATOMS: atom_id res chain seq x y z
N MET A 1 -47.20 13.00 -41.08
CA MET A 1 -46.42 11.77 -40.78
C MET A 1 -44.97 12.19 -40.90
N ASP A 2 -44.53 12.99 -39.96
CA ASP A 2 -44.02 12.62 -38.63
C ASP A 2 -42.50 12.59 -38.72
N ARG A 3 -41.92 13.35 -37.80
CA ARG A 3 -40.58 13.90 -37.91
C ARG A 3 -39.59 12.75 -37.92
N ALA A 4 -38.59 12.86 -38.79
CA ALA A 4 -37.33 12.14 -38.65
C ALA A 4 -36.70 12.52 -37.30
N LYS A 5 -37.16 11.88 -36.23
CA LYS A 5 -36.35 11.61 -35.05
C LYS A 5 -35.54 10.38 -35.40
N THR A 6 -34.49 10.63 -36.17
CA THR A 6 -33.27 9.85 -36.11
C THR A 6 -32.96 9.61 -34.63
N ASP A 7 -32.74 8.33 -34.31
CA ASP A 7 -32.25 7.83 -33.03
C ASP A 7 -30.89 8.45 -32.69
N TYR A 8 -30.92 9.71 -32.24
CA TYR A 8 -29.74 10.43 -31.72
C TYR A 8 -29.56 10.21 -30.21
N THR A 9 -30.37 9.35 -29.58
CA THR A 9 -30.36 9.16 -28.12
C THR A 9 -29.23 8.23 -27.65
N ASP A 10 -28.63 7.40 -28.52
CA ASP A 10 -27.57 6.45 -28.13
C ASP A 10 -26.14 7.00 -28.25
N MET A 11 -25.93 8.13 -28.92
CA MET A 11 -24.58 8.71 -29.08
C MET A 11 -24.16 9.58 -27.88
N ALA A 12 -25.11 10.09 -27.11
CA ALA A 12 -24.83 10.91 -25.94
C ALA A 12 -24.29 10.09 -24.74
N GLU A 13 -24.60 8.79 -24.67
CA GLU A 13 -24.09 7.92 -23.62
C GLU A 13 -22.71 7.35 -23.96
N THR A 14 -22.37 7.21 -25.25
CA THR A 14 -21.04 6.71 -25.67
C THR A 14 -19.96 7.79 -25.64
N GLU A 15 -20.31 9.07 -25.85
CA GLU A 15 -19.34 10.17 -25.76
C GLU A 15 -18.83 10.36 -24.33
N ASN A 16 -19.67 10.16 -23.32
CA ASN A 16 -19.27 10.36 -21.92
C ASN A 16 -18.35 9.25 -21.39
N MET A 17 -18.24 8.11 -22.08
CA MET A 17 -17.28 7.03 -21.73
C MET A 17 -15.91 7.23 -22.38
N LEU A 18 -15.80 8.06 -23.43
CA LEU A 18 -14.55 8.31 -24.16
C LEU A 18 -13.91 9.67 -23.85
N THR A 19 -14.64 10.60 -23.22
CA THR A 19 -14.12 11.93 -22.82
C THR A 19 -13.43 11.95 -21.45
N GLN A 20 -13.43 10.84 -20.70
CA GLN A 20 -12.76 10.76 -19.39
C GLN A 20 -11.34 10.15 -19.47
N ALA A 21 -10.66 10.32 -20.60
CA ALA A 21 -9.28 9.87 -20.79
C ALA A 21 -8.27 11.02 -21.04
N GLU A 22 -8.71 12.28 -21.09
CA GLU A 22 -7.80 13.41 -21.42
C GLU A 22 -7.28 14.19 -20.22
N LEU A 23 -7.80 13.93 -19.02
CA LEU A 23 -7.27 14.48 -17.77
C LEU A 23 -6.92 13.31 -16.83
N PRO A 24 -5.78 13.37 -16.11
CA PRO A 24 -5.46 12.37 -15.09
C PRO A 24 -6.59 12.33 -14.05
N GLY A 25 -7.33 11.23 -14.04
CA GLY A 25 -8.42 10.97 -13.10
C GLY A 25 -7.90 10.31 -11.82
N VAL A 26 -8.55 10.60 -10.71
CA VAL A 26 -8.29 9.91 -9.44
C VAL A 26 -9.33 8.80 -9.29
N PHE A 27 -8.85 7.61 -8.99
CA PHE A 27 -9.69 6.43 -8.78
C PHE A 27 -9.47 5.89 -7.36
N THR A 28 -10.54 5.41 -6.75
CA THR A 28 -10.53 4.80 -5.43
C THR A 28 -10.99 3.34 -5.55
N PHE A 29 -10.56 2.53 -4.58
CA PHE A 29 -10.95 1.14 -4.48
C PHE A 29 -11.80 0.96 -3.23
N ILE A 30 -12.76 0.03 -3.28
CA ILE A 30 -13.60 -0.31 -2.12
C ILE A 30 -12.72 -0.84 -0.97
N ASN A 31 -11.69 -1.61 -1.29
CA ASN A 31 -10.71 -2.10 -0.32
C ASN A 31 -9.26 -1.80 -0.76
N PRO A 32 -8.71 -0.64 -0.37
CA PRO A 32 -7.33 -0.25 -0.69
C PRO A 32 -6.27 -1.16 -0.04
N ALA A 33 -6.58 -1.82 1.08
CA ALA A 33 -5.65 -2.69 1.78
C ALA A 33 -5.40 -4.02 1.05
N ALA A 34 -6.32 -4.41 0.16
CA ALA A 34 -6.20 -5.62 -0.67
C ALA A 34 -5.43 -5.38 -1.98
N LEU A 35 -4.86 -4.18 -2.18
CA LEU A 35 -4.01 -3.89 -3.32
C LEU A 35 -2.63 -4.53 -3.17
N THR A 36 -2.11 -5.08 -4.26
CA THR A 36 -0.74 -5.62 -4.30
C THR A 36 0.25 -4.51 -4.61
N ARG A 37 1.36 -4.44 -3.87
CA ARG A 37 2.44 -3.49 -4.14
C ARG A 37 3.40 -4.07 -5.18
N ASP A 38 3.52 -3.42 -6.33
CA ASP A 38 4.42 -3.83 -7.41
C ASP A 38 5.81 -3.18 -7.33
N GLY A 39 6.04 -2.34 -6.32
CA GLY A 39 7.24 -1.53 -6.16
C GLY A 39 7.12 -0.12 -6.75
N ASN A 40 8.09 0.74 -6.45
CA ASN A 40 8.15 2.15 -6.88
C ASN A 40 6.87 2.97 -6.62
N GLY A 41 6.13 2.63 -5.55
CA GLY A 41 4.86 3.29 -5.23
C GLY A 41 3.68 2.87 -6.11
N ARG A 42 3.84 1.90 -7.02
CA ARG A 42 2.76 1.37 -7.84
C ARG A 42 1.99 0.28 -7.10
N LEU A 43 0.68 0.32 -7.23
CA LEU A 43 -0.23 -0.70 -6.73
C LEU A 43 -1.03 -1.32 -7.88
N SER A 44 -1.28 -2.62 -7.80
CA SER A 44 -2.13 -3.36 -8.72
C SER A 44 -3.39 -3.85 -8.02
N ALA A 45 -4.52 -3.77 -8.74
CA ALA A 45 -5.80 -4.28 -8.28
C ALA A 45 -5.79 -5.81 -8.17
N THR A 46 -6.48 -6.33 -7.16
CA THR A 46 -6.72 -7.77 -6.97
C THR A 46 -8.22 -8.04 -6.96
N GLY A 47 -8.62 -9.31 -7.09
CA GLY A 47 -10.04 -9.67 -6.95
C GLY A 47 -10.67 -9.25 -5.61
N ALA A 48 -9.84 -9.04 -4.57
CA ALA A 48 -10.29 -8.60 -3.25
C ALA A 48 -10.31 -7.07 -3.07
N SER A 49 -9.62 -6.30 -3.91
CA SER A 49 -9.67 -4.82 -3.87
C SER A 49 -10.93 -4.25 -4.52
N GLY A 50 -11.55 -5.04 -5.41
CA GLY A 50 -12.64 -4.60 -6.28
C GLY A 50 -12.12 -3.78 -7.48
N GLU A 51 -13.06 -3.29 -8.28
CA GLU A 51 -12.79 -2.43 -9.42
C GLU A 51 -12.48 -0.99 -8.98
N ALA A 52 -11.72 -0.28 -9.82
CA ALA A 52 -11.40 1.12 -9.60
C ALA A 52 -12.62 2.00 -9.92
N VAL A 53 -13.06 2.80 -8.96
CA VAL A 53 -14.20 3.73 -9.10
C VAL A 53 -13.66 5.15 -9.15
N ALA A 54 -14.06 5.94 -10.15
CA ALA A 54 -13.66 7.34 -10.25
C ALA A 54 -14.11 8.12 -9.02
N ASP A 55 -13.22 8.90 -8.41
CA ASP A 55 -13.55 9.79 -7.29
C ASP A 55 -13.87 11.20 -7.82
N PRO A 56 -15.15 11.59 -7.89
CA PRO A 56 -15.54 12.90 -8.40
C PRO A 56 -15.18 14.05 -7.46
N ASN A 57 -14.84 13.76 -6.19
CA ASN A 57 -14.50 14.77 -5.18
C ASN A 57 -12.99 15.00 -5.05
N ALA A 58 -12.18 14.17 -5.71
CA ALA A 58 -10.73 14.29 -5.66
C ALA A 58 -10.26 15.60 -6.30
N LYS A 59 -9.35 16.30 -5.62
CA LYS A 59 -8.72 17.52 -6.12
C LYS A 59 -7.26 17.24 -6.40
N VAL A 60 -6.85 17.44 -7.65
CA VAL A 60 -5.44 17.35 -8.05
C VAL A 60 -4.79 18.71 -7.89
N ILE A 61 -3.77 18.80 -7.05
CA ILE A 61 -2.96 20.02 -6.87
C ILE A 61 -1.73 19.91 -7.75
N SER A 62 -1.58 20.79 -8.74
CA SER A 62 -0.42 20.81 -9.63
C SER A 62 0.81 21.43 -8.94
N GLY A 63 1.99 20.92 -9.26
CA GLY A 63 3.27 21.42 -8.73
C GLY A 63 3.59 21.04 -7.28
N ALA A 64 2.75 20.23 -6.63
CA ALA A 64 3.00 19.66 -5.31
C ALA A 64 3.47 18.20 -5.44
N LEU A 65 4.42 17.79 -4.60
CA LEU A 65 4.86 16.41 -4.46
C LEU A 65 4.41 15.89 -3.09
N GLU A 66 3.69 14.77 -3.08
CA GLU A 66 3.29 14.13 -1.82
C GLU A 66 4.51 13.57 -1.11
N GLY A 67 4.75 14.06 0.11
CA GLY A 67 5.83 13.57 0.98
C GLY A 67 5.47 12.23 1.62
N SER A 68 6.49 11.54 2.14
CA SER A 68 6.27 10.34 2.93
C SER A 68 5.60 10.68 4.27
N ASN A 69 4.62 9.88 4.67
CA ASN A 69 3.99 9.95 6.00
C ASN A 69 4.84 9.27 7.11
N VAL A 70 6.14 9.04 6.85
CA VAL A 70 7.02 8.25 7.73
C VAL A 70 7.91 9.18 8.54
N ASP A 71 7.95 8.97 9.85
CA ASP A 71 8.81 9.71 10.78
C ASP A 71 10.09 8.93 11.06
N ILE A 72 11.21 9.42 10.51
CA ILE A 72 12.52 8.76 10.58
C ILE A 72 12.97 8.52 12.02
N ALA A 73 12.68 9.43 12.96
CA ALA A 73 13.10 9.28 14.36
C ALA A 73 12.39 8.11 15.05
N ARG A 74 11.10 7.93 14.74
CA ARG A 74 10.30 6.80 15.23
C ARG A 74 10.79 5.49 14.62
N GLU A 75 10.93 5.45 13.29
CA GLU A 75 11.39 4.23 12.59
C GLU A 75 12.77 3.77 13.09
N LEU A 76 13.69 4.71 13.35
CA LEU A 76 15.01 4.37 13.89
C LEU A 76 14.93 3.81 15.32
N THR A 77 14.00 4.32 16.13
CA THR A 77 13.79 3.83 17.51
C THR A 77 13.19 2.43 17.51
N ASP A 78 12.25 2.15 16.61
CA ASP A 78 11.65 0.83 16.44
C ASP A 78 12.71 -0.18 15.92
N LEU A 79 13.54 0.25 14.97
CA LEU A 79 14.67 -0.55 14.49
C LEU A 79 15.69 -0.84 15.60
N LEU A 80 16.06 0.16 16.41
CA LEU A 80 16.98 -0.03 17.52
C LEU A 80 16.39 -0.96 18.59
N SER A 81 15.08 -0.89 18.84
CA SER A 81 14.38 -1.78 19.76
C SER A 81 14.40 -3.22 19.27
N ALA A 82 14.16 -3.45 17.97
CA ALA A 82 14.27 -4.76 17.35
C ALA A 82 15.70 -5.32 17.43
N GLN A 83 16.72 -4.48 17.15
CA GLN A 83 18.13 -4.86 17.28
C GLN A 83 18.50 -5.22 18.72
N ARG A 84 18.11 -4.41 19.70
CA ARG A 84 18.33 -4.69 21.12
C ARG A 84 17.65 -5.98 21.56
N GLY A 85 16.44 -6.24 21.06
CA GLY A 85 15.75 -7.52 21.30
C GLY A 85 16.56 -8.71 20.79
N PHE A 86 17.07 -8.62 19.56
CA PHE A 86 17.93 -9.66 18.99
C PHE A 86 19.24 -9.85 19.78
N GLU A 87 19.91 -8.76 20.17
CA GLU A 87 21.13 -8.81 20.99
C GLU A 87 20.88 -9.48 22.35
N LEU A 88 19.76 -9.14 23.00
CA LEU A 88 19.37 -9.76 24.27
C LEU A 88 19.10 -11.26 24.09
N SER A 89 18.37 -11.66 23.04
CA SER A 89 18.14 -13.06 22.73
C SER A 89 19.44 -13.82 22.48
N ALA A 90 20.38 -13.24 21.74
CA ALA A 90 21.69 -13.83 21.48
C ALA A 90 22.51 -13.99 22.78
N LYS A 91 22.48 -12.98 23.66
CA LYS A 91 23.18 -13.04 24.95
C LYS A 91 22.58 -14.08 25.89
N VAL A 92 21.26 -14.23 25.91
CA VAL A 92 20.58 -15.27 26.68
C VAL A 92 21.04 -16.66 26.23
N ILE A 93 21.15 -16.89 24.92
CA ILE A 93 21.65 -18.16 24.37
C ILE A 93 23.09 -18.42 24.82
N GLN A 94 23.98 -17.43 24.68
CA GLN A 94 25.37 -17.56 25.13
C GLN A 94 25.47 -17.90 26.63
N THR A 95 24.71 -17.21 27.47
CA THR A 95 24.70 -17.50 28.90
C THR A 95 24.14 -18.88 29.21
N ALA A 96 23.18 -19.38 28.42
CA ALA A 96 22.66 -20.74 28.56
C ALA A 96 23.75 -21.77 28.21
N ASP A 97 24.48 -21.55 27.11
CA ASP A 97 25.60 -22.42 26.70
C ASP A 97 26.73 -22.42 27.74
N GLU A 98 27.05 -21.26 28.33
CA GLU A 98 28.04 -21.15 29.41
C GLU A 98 27.62 -21.95 30.65
N LEU A 99 26.36 -21.82 31.07
CA LEU A 99 25.82 -22.56 32.21
C LEU A 99 25.75 -24.07 31.95
N GLU A 100 25.41 -24.48 30.73
CA GLU A 100 25.42 -25.88 30.32
C GLU A 100 26.83 -26.49 30.43
N ASN A 101 27.84 -25.78 29.94
CA ASN A 101 29.24 -26.20 30.05
C ASN A 101 29.68 -26.34 31.51
N ILE A 102 29.30 -25.40 32.39
CA ILE A 102 29.60 -25.48 33.83
C ILE A 102 28.93 -26.71 34.45
N ALA A 103 27.65 -26.95 34.15
CA ALA A 103 26.91 -28.10 34.67
C ALA A 103 27.53 -29.44 34.22
N ASN A 104 27.99 -29.52 32.98
CA ASN A 104 28.66 -30.72 32.44
C ASN A 104 30.01 -30.99 33.13
N ASN A 105 30.79 -29.94 33.42
CA ASN A 105 32.08 -30.07 34.10
C ASN A 105 31.96 -30.45 35.59
N LEU A 106 30.83 -30.16 36.25
CA LEU A 106 30.56 -30.58 37.64
C LEU A 106 30.13 -32.04 37.77
N ARG A 107 29.81 -32.71 36.66
CA ARG A 107 29.35 -34.11 36.62
C ARG A 107 30.49 -35.11 36.31
N SER A 108 31.72 -34.64 36.08
CA SER A 108 32.93 -35.45 35.95
C SER A 108 33.69 -35.56 37.26
#